data_AF-A0A3B1C1Y4-F1
#
_entry.id   AF-A0A3B1C1Y4-F1
#
_cell.length_a   1.000
_cell.length_b   1.000
_cell.length_c   1.000
_cell.angle_alpha   90.00
_cell.angle_beta   90.00
_cell.angle_gamma   90.00
#
_symmetry.space_group_name_H-M   'P 1'
#
loop_
_entity.id
_entity.type
_entity.pdbx_description
1 polymer ?
#
loop_
_entity_poly.entity_id
_entity_poly.type
_entity_poly.pdbx_seq_one_letter_code
_entity_poly.pdbx_strand_id
1 'polypeptide(L)'
;MGRTIVNSAMRTLNMEPEISVFKSRAGTFTLEAYFGKVRMAGFTGTLIANLEAGNMWLAEAEKTAVKRENAQNGAMKIILSSVNYRSAMLMTITALTYIPSVNLDADMVKGRFGEPVEKITLNDNSERWLYPDKGLLVAINKNGKEVFEYVRPADFEKIAQPLARE
;
A
#
# COMPACT_ATOMS: atom_id res chain seq x y z
N MET A 1 -4.70 -4.85 -12.77
CA MET A 1 -5.34 -4.25 -11.57
C MET A 1 -6.36 -3.23 -12.06
N GLY A 2 -7.50 -3.07 -11.39
CA GLY A 2 -8.57 -2.16 -11.87
C GLY A 2 -10.00 -2.63 -11.68
N ARG A 3 -10.19 -3.91 -11.35
CA ARG A 3 -11.46 -4.52 -10.92
C ARG A 3 -11.21 -5.64 -9.90
N THR A 4 -10.00 -5.73 -9.36
CA THR A 4 -9.64 -6.78 -8.42
C THR A 4 -10.20 -6.39 -7.07
N ILE A 5 -11.17 -7.15 -6.59
CA ILE A 5 -11.66 -7.04 -5.23
C ILE A 5 -10.79 -7.87 -4.28
N VAL A 6 -10.82 -7.54 -2.99
CA VAL A 6 -10.02 -8.24 -1.97
C VAL A 6 -10.24 -9.74 -1.99
N ASN A 7 -11.49 -10.21 -2.10
CA ASN A 7 -11.81 -11.63 -2.13
C ASN A 7 -11.13 -12.39 -3.31
N SER A 8 -10.95 -11.73 -4.45
CA SER A 8 -10.24 -12.32 -5.60
C SER A 8 -8.73 -12.37 -5.34
N ALA A 9 -8.17 -11.34 -4.69
CA ALA A 9 -6.76 -11.34 -4.29
C ALA A 9 -6.49 -12.41 -3.22
N MET A 10 -7.35 -12.53 -2.21
CA MET A 10 -7.31 -13.57 -1.18
C MET A 10 -7.23 -14.97 -1.80
N ARG A 11 -8.12 -15.28 -2.75
CA ARG A 11 -8.12 -16.56 -3.46
C ARG A 11 -6.86 -16.80 -4.30
N THR A 12 -6.37 -15.75 -4.98
CA THR A 12 -5.18 -15.85 -5.84
C THR A 12 -3.92 -16.06 -5.01
N LEU A 13 -3.81 -15.38 -3.87
CA LEU A 13 -2.67 -15.48 -2.96
C LEU A 13 -2.78 -16.68 -2.01
N ASN A 14 -3.98 -17.25 -1.87
CA ASN A 14 -4.32 -18.24 -0.84
C ASN A 14 -3.99 -17.74 0.58
N MET A 15 -4.35 -16.49 0.86
CA MET A 15 -4.04 -15.79 2.11
C MET A 15 -5.20 -14.92 2.54
N GLU A 16 -5.70 -15.14 3.75
CA GLU A 16 -6.72 -14.29 4.37
C GLU A 16 -6.08 -13.00 4.90
N PRO A 17 -6.52 -11.81 4.43
CA PRO A 17 -5.92 -10.56 4.87
C PRO A 17 -6.49 -10.10 6.22
N GLU A 18 -5.64 -9.45 7.01
CA GLU A 18 -6.13 -8.56 8.07
C GLU A 18 -6.59 -7.25 7.44
N ILE A 19 -7.85 -6.86 7.62
CA ILE A 19 -8.37 -5.60 7.10
C ILE A 19 -8.61 -4.62 8.25
N SER A 20 -8.07 -3.42 8.13
CA SER A 20 -8.18 -2.38 9.16
C SER A 20 -8.28 -1.00 8.53
N VAL A 21 -8.97 -0.09 9.23
CA VAL A 21 -8.94 1.33 8.90
C VAL A 21 -7.77 1.96 9.64
N PHE A 22 -6.99 2.81 8.98
CA PHE A 22 -5.96 3.63 9.60
C PHE A 22 -6.37 5.08 9.53
N LYS A 23 -6.21 5.79 10.65
CA LYS A 23 -6.41 7.23 10.75
C LYS A 23 -5.06 7.88 11.01
N SER A 24 -4.57 8.68 10.05
CA SER A 24 -3.31 9.41 10.21
C SER A 24 -3.44 10.52 11.26
N ARG A 25 -2.31 11.12 11.67
CA ARG A 25 -2.32 12.27 12.59
C ARG A 25 -3.04 13.48 12.00
N ALA A 26 -2.97 13.65 10.68
CA ALA A 26 -3.69 14.66 9.94
C ALA A 26 -5.21 14.39 9.83
N GLY A 27 -5.69 13.23 10.32
CA GLY A 27 -7.11 12.86 10.29
C GLY A 27 -7.56 12.20 8.98
N THR A 28 -6.64 11.87 8.08
CA THR A 28 -6.93 11.14 6.84
C THR A 28 -7.17 9.67 7.15
N PHE A 29 -8.21 9.10 6.54
CA PHE A 29 -8.53 7.69 6.67
C PHE A 29 -8.08 6.89 5.45
N THR A 30 -7.45 5.74 5.70
CA THR A 30 -7.20 4.71 4.69
C THR A 30 -7.84 3.40 5.14
N LEU A 31 -8.28 2.59 4.18
CA LEU A 31 -8.68 1.21 4.43
C LEU A 31 -7.65 0.28 3.79
N GLU A 32 -7.05 -0.58 4.61
CA GLU A 32 -5.93 -1.42 4.20
C GLU A 32 -6.20 -2.89 4.48
N ALA A 33 -5.86 -3.74 3.50
CA ALA A 33 -5.81 -5.18 3.64
C ALA A 33 -4.36 -5.65 3.67
N TYR A 34 -3.90 -6.12 4.83
CA TYR A 34 -2.57 -6.67 5.06
C TYR A 34 -2.57 -8.16 4.76
N PHE A 35 -1.84 -8.58 3.72
CA PHE A 35 -1.70 -9.99 3.33
C PHE A 35 -0.48 -10.67 3.97
N GLY A 36 0.32 -9.96 4.77
CA GLY A 36 1.53 -10.55 5.35
C GLY A 36 2.66 -10.74 4.35
N LYS A 37 3.52 -11.72 4.62
CA LYS A 37 4.70 -12.01 3.78
C LYS A 37 4.30 -12.86 2.57
N VAL A 38 4.49 -12.30 1.38
CA VAL A 38 4.32 -12.99 0.10
C VAL A 38 5.68 -13.18 -0.56
N ARG A 39 5.81 -14.23 -1.38
CA ARG A 39 6.93 -14.34 -2.30
C ARG A 39 6.50 -13.84 -3.67
N MET A 40 7.04 -12.71 -4.08
CA MET A 40 6.79 -12.13 -5.38
C MET A 40 8.12 -11.79 -6.04
N ALA A 41 8.19 -12.02 -7.36
CA ALA A 41 9.30 -11.49 -8.13
C ALA A 41 10.70 -12.00 -7.66
N GLY A 42 10.76 -13.18 -7.04
CA GLY A 42 11.99 -13.80 -6.52
C GLY A 42 12.35 -13.41 -5.08
N PHE A 43 11.70 -12.39 -4.51
CA PHE A 43 11.93 -11.91 -3.16
C PHE A 43 10.73 -12.21 -2.25
N THR A 44 10.99 -12.29 -0.96
CA THR A 44 9.94 -12.26 0.06
C THR A 44 9.74 -10.83 0.53
N GLY A 45 8.50 -10.41 0.70
CA GLY A 45 8.17 -9.08 1.18
C GLY A 45 6.77 -9.00 1.74
N THR A 46 6.51 -7.94 2.48
CA THR A 46 5.18 -7.66 3.03
C THR A 46 4.31 -7.07 1.94
N LEU A 47 3.08 -7.57 1.78
CA LEU A 47 2.09 -7.05 0.83
C LEU A 47 0.90 -6.43 1.56
N ILE A 48 0.57 -5.20 1.18
CA ILE A 48 -0.56 -4.43 1.69
C ILE A 48 -1.36 -3.92 0.49
N ALA A 49 -2.69 -3.92 0.59
CA ALA A 49 -3.57 -3.36 -0.43
C ALA A 49 -4.38 -2.20 0.15
N ASN A 50 -4.39 -1.06 -0.53
CA ASN A 50 -5.33 0.02 -0.23
C ASN A 50 -6.65 -0.24 -0.95
N LEU A 51 -7.75 -0.01 -0.24
CA LEU A 51 -9.10 -0.32 -0.71
C LEU A 51 -9.90 0.95 -0.99
N GLU A 52 -10.75 0.89 -1.99
CA GLU A 52 -11.73 1.94 -2.28
C GLU A 52 -12.86 1.91 -1.23
N ALA A 53 -12.89 2.91 -0.35
CA ALA A 53 -13.93 3.07 0.66
C ALA A 53 -14.45 4.51 0.68
N GLY A 54 -15.78 4.66 0.69
CA GLY A 54 -16.41 5.96 0.81
C GLY A 54 -16.39 6.49 2.25
N ASN A 55 -16.40 7.83 2.41
CA ASN A 55 -16.34 8.50 3.72
C ASN A 55 -17.42 8.02 4.70
N MET A 56 -18.64 7.78 4.23
CA MET A 56 -19.73 7.27 5.07
C MET A 56 -19.42 5.87 5.63
N TRP A 57 -18.84 5.00 4.81
CA TRP A 57 -18.45 3.66 5.25
C TRP A 57 -17.30 3.73 6.27
N LEU A 58 -16.31 4.59 6.03
CA LEU A 58 -15.17 4.79 6.95
C LEU A 58 -15.63 5.32 8.32
N ALA A 59 -16.56 6.28 8.34
CA ALA A 59 -17.14 6.80 9.57
C ALA A 59 -17.92 5.72 10.34
N GLU A 60 -18.71 4.89 9.65
CA GLU A 60 -19.42 3.79 10.29
C GLU A 60 -18.46 2.71 10.81
N ALA A 61 -17.39 2.41 10.06
CA ALA A 61 -16.34 1.50 10.48
C ALA A 61 -15.59 2.00 11.73
N GLU A 62 -15.30 3.30 11.81
CA GLU A 62 -14.72 3.92 13.01
C GLU A 62 -15.69 3.85 14.19
N LYS A 63 -16.98 4.11 13.99
CA LYS A 63 -18.00 4.09 15.06
C LYS A 63 -18.22 2.68 15.63
N THR A 64 -18.24 1.67 14.76
CA THR A 64 -18.51 0.26 15.11
C THR A 64 -17.25 -0.57 15.35
N ALA A 65 -16.11 0.10 15.52
CA ALA A 65 -14.81 -0.52 15.74
C ALA A 65 -14.82 -1.47 16.95
N VAL A 66 -14.24 -2.65 16.78
CA VAL A 66 -14.09 -3.65 17.86
C VAL A 66 -12.94 -3.25 18.79
N LYS A 67 -11.90 -2.62 18.22
CA LYS A 67 -10.71 -2.16 18.96
C LYS A 67 -10.04 -1.02 18.22
N ARG A 68 -9.34 -0.18 18.98
CA ARG A 68 -8.44 0.88 18.46
C ARG A 68 -7.06 0.66 19.04
N GLU A 69 -6.04 0.77 18.21
CA GLU A 69 -4.63 0.55 18.56
C GLU A 69 -3.78 1.69 18.00
N ASN A 70 -2.74 2.09 18.72
CA ASN A 70 -1.75 3.02 18.18
C ASN A 70 -0.77 2.25 17.30
N ALA A 71 -0.68 2.62 16.03
CA ALA A 71 0.31 2.10 15.10
C ALA A 71 1.68 2.74 15.37
N GLN A 72 2.76 2.08 14.93
CA GLN A 72 4.13 2.53 15.17
C GLN A 72 4.45 3.89 14.53
N ASN A 73 3.79 4.22 13.41
CA ASN A 73 3.90 5.52 12.73
C ASN A 73 3.05 6.62 13.39
N GLY A 74 2.40 6.33 14.52
CA GLY A 74 1.52 7.26 15.21
C GLY A 74 0.13 7.40 14.60
N ALA A 75 -0.23 6.61 13.58
CA ALA A 75 -1.60 6.47 13.12
C ALA A 75 -2.43 5.64 14.13
N MET A 76 -3.74 5.81 14.11
CA MET A 76 -4.66 4.93 14.85
C MET A 76 -5.13 3.80 13.93
N LYS A 77 -4.81 2.55 14.28
CA LYS A 77 -5.36 1.35 13.65
C LYS A 77 -6.71 1.03 14.29
N ILE A 78 -7.73 0.88 13.45
CA ILE A 78 -9.12 0.59 13.81
C ILE A 78 -9.44 -0.82 13.33
N ILE A 79 -9.71 -1.71 14.27
CA ILE A 79 -10.07 -3.10 13.99
C ILE A 79 -11.56 -3.18 13.68
N LEU A 80 -11.88 -3.71 12.50
CA LEU A 80 -13.24 -3.77 11.96
C LEU A 80 -14.13 -4.76 12.71
N SER A 81 -15.42 -4.45 12.78
CA SER A 81 -16.45 -5.43 13.13
C SER A 81 -16.53 -6.52 12.06
N SER A 82 -17.08 -7.69 12.42
CA SER A 82 -17.21 -8.80 11.45
C SER A 82 -18.10 -8.43 10.25
N VAL A 83 -19.10 -7.56 10.45
CA VAL A 83 -19.97 -7.04 9.38
C VAL A 83 -19.15 -6.18 8.42
N ASN A 84 -18.38 -5.22 8.95
CA ASN A 84 -17.57 -4.34 8.12
C ASN A 84 -16.43 -5.09 7.42
N TYR A 85 -15.78 -6.04 8.10
CA TYR A 85 -14.77 -6.91 7.50
C TYR A 85 -15.33 -7.65 6.27
N ARG A 86 -16.50 -8.29 6.39
CA ARG A 86 -17.15 -8.97 5.25
C ARG A 86 -17.49 -8.01 4.11
N SER A 87 -17.91 -6.78 4.40
CA SER A 87 -18.14 -5.79 3.35
C SER A 87 -16.85 -5.32 2.67
N ALA A 88 -15.77 -5.14 3.44
CA ALA A 88 -14.47 -4.72 2.93
C ALA A 88 -13.84 -5.79 2.01
N MET A 89 -14.13 -7.07 2.24
CA MET A 89 -13.73 -8.16 1.35
C MET A 89 -14.27 -8.02 -0.09
N LEU A 90 -15.32 -7.22 -0.30
CA LEU A 90 -15.92 -6.96 -1.60
C LEU A 90 -15.42 -5.65 -2.24
N MET A 91 -14.58 -4.88 -1.55
CA MET A 91 -14.08 -3.60 -2.05
C MET A 91 -12.97 -3.78 -3.09
N THR A 92 -12.88 -2.80 -4.00
CA THR A 92 -11.85 -2.73 -5.04
C THR A 92 -10.50 -2.36 -4.44
N ILE A 93 -9.44 -3.04 -4.86
CA ILE A 93 -8.06 -2.66 -4.57
C ILE A 93 -7.66 -1.50 -5.50
N THR A 94 -7.24 -0.38 -4.91
CA THR A 94 -6.81 0.84 -5.63
C THR A 94 -5.29 0.92 -5.78
N ALA A 95 -4.56 0.46 -4.78
CA ALA A 95 -3.10 0.39 -4.78
C ALA A 95 -2.60 -0.86 -4.05
N LEU A 96 -1.40 -1.30 -4.39
CA LEU A 96 -0.65 -2.31 -3.65
C LEU A 96 0.69 -1.75 -3.21
N THR A 97 1.02 -1.94 -1.95
CA THR A 97 2.33 -1.64 -1.39
C THR A 97 3.05 -2.95 -1.10
N TYR A 98 4.22 -3.11 -1.71
CA TYR A 98 5.12 -4.23 -1.46
C TYR A 98 6.41 -3.74 -0.84
N ILE A 99 6.73 -4.27 0.34
CA ILE A 99 7.93 -3.92 1.10
C ILE A 99 8.85 -5.15 1.12
N PRO A 100 9.89 -5.20 0.26
CA PRO A 100 10.87 -6.28 0.26
C PRO A 100 11.47 -6.52 1.64
N SER A 101 11.77 -7.79 1.95
CA SER A 101 12.47 -8.15 3.20
C SER A 101 13.98 -7.92 3.10
N VAL A 102 14.49 -7.78 1.87
CA VAL A 102 15.90 -7.51 1.54
C VAL A 102 16.05 -6.04 1.15
N ASN A 103 17.23 -5.48 1.34
CA ASN A 103 17.57 -4.18 0.77
C ASN A 103 17.89 -4.37 -0.71
N LEU A 104 17.21 -3.63 -1.57
CA LEU A 104 17.40 -3.62 -3.01
C LEU A 104 18.09 -2.33 -3.40
N ASP A 105 19.39 -2.42 -3.67
CA ASP A 105 20.12 -1.26 -4.15
C ASP A 105 19.59 -0.76 -5.51
N ALA A 106 20.02 0.45 -5.85
CA ALA A 106 19.66 1.14 -7.08
C ALA A 106 19.85 0.28 -8.35
N ASP A 107 20.91 -0.52 -8.42
CA ASP A 107 21.23 -1.30 -9.61
C ASP A 107 20.39 -2.57 -9.70
N MET A 108 20.05 -3.19 -8.57
CA MET A 108 19.07 -4.28 -8.52
C MET A 108 17.68 -3.82 -8.99
N VAL A 109 17.27 -2.61 -8.58
CA VAL A 109 15.98 -2.01 -9.02
C VAL A 109 16.00 -1.75 -10.52
N LYS A 110 17.05 -1.14 -11.07
CA LYS A 110 17.19 -0.92 -12.52
C LYS A 110 17.23 -2.23 -13.30
N GLY A 111 17.99 -3.22 -12.83
CA GLY A 111 18.07 -4.53 -13.49
C GLY A 111 16.72 -5.23 -13.57
N ARG A 112 15.80 -4.89 -12.66
CA ARG A 112 14.46 -5.47 -12.60
C ARG A 112 13.41 -4.70 -13.40
N PHE A 113 13.41 -3.37 -13.28
CA PHE A 113 12.33 -2.53 -13.81
C PHE A 113 12.76 -1.67 -15.01
N GLY A 114 14.06 -1.62 -15.30
CA GLY A 114 14.68 -0.70 -16.25
C GLY A 114 15.04 0.65 -15.61
N GLU A 115 15.51 1.58 -16.44
CA GLU A 115 15.66 2.97 -16.02
C GLU A 115 14.27 3.59 -15.73
N PRO A 116 14.12 4.35 -14.64
CA PRO A 116 12.90 5.08 -14.41
C PRO A 116 12.77 6.22 -15.41
N VAL A 117 11.53 6.61 -15.69
CA VAL A 117 11.23 7.77 -16.54
C VAL A 117 11.66 9.06 -15.84
N GLU A 118 11.49 9.10 -14.51
CA GLU A 118 11.87 10.25 -13.68
C GLU A 118 12.40 9.79 -12.33
N LYS A 119 13.39 10.53 -11.80
CA LYS A 119 13.93 10.37 -10.44
C LYS A 119 13.71 11.67 -9.68
N ILE A 120 12.96 11.61 -8.59
CA ILE A 120 12.69 12.73 -7.70
C ILE A 120 13.52 12.54 -6.43
N THR A 121 14.53 13.38 -6.24
CA THR A 121 15.30 13.41 -4.99
C THR A 121 14.52 14.15 -3.92
N LEU A 122 14.20 13.47 -2.83
CA LEU A 122 13.46 14.07 -1.72
C LEU A 122 14.39 14.54 -0.59
N ASN A 123 15.52 13.87 -0.39
CA ASN A 123 16.68 14.29 0.44
C ASN A 123 17.89 13.40 0.12
N ASP A 124 19.01 13.62 0.80
CA ASP A 124 20.29 12.90 0.57
C ASP A 124 20.17 11.37 0.63
N ASN A 125 19.19 10.85 1.37
CA ASN A 125 19.00 9.43 1.65
C ASN A 125 17.77 8.82 0.97
N SER A 126 16.98 9.59 0.23
CA SER A 126 15.72 9.11 -0.31
C SER A 126 15.35 9.74 -1.64
N GLU A 127 15.03 8.84 -2.58
CA GLU A 127 14.61 9.16 -3.94
C GLU A 127 13.31 8.43 -4.25
N ARG A 128 12.53 8.97 -5.18
CA ARG A 128 11.40 8.28 -5.80
C ARG A 128 11.68 8.07 -7.27
N TRP A 129 11.57 6.84 -7.72
CA TRP A 129 11.79 6.46 -9.10
C TRP A 129 10.44 6.11 -9.72
N LEU A 130 10.10 6.82 -10.78
CA LEU A 130 8.79 6.77 -11.41
C LEU A 130 8.81 5.88 -12.65
N TYR A 131 7.88 4.94 -12.71
CA TYR A 131 7.64 4.04 -13.85
C TYR A 131 6.16 4.12 -14.26
N PRO A 132 5.71 5.22 -14.91
CA PRO A 132 4.30 5.48 -15.21
C PRO A 132 3.64 4.36 -16.03
N ASP A 133 4.32 3.86 -17.07
CA ASP A 133 3.81 2.79 -17.94
C ASP A 133 3.56 1.48 -17.20
N LYS A 134 4.23 1.27 -16.07
CA LYS A 134 4.07 0.11 -15.20
C LYS A 134 3.10 0.38 -14.05
N GLY A 135 2.65 1.62 -13.88
CA GLY A 135 1.92 2.07 -12.69
C GLY A 135 2.72 1.85 -11.41
N LEU A 136 4.05 2.01 -11.47
CA LEU A 136 4.96 1.65 -10.38
C LEU A 136 5.75 2.87 -9.91
N LEU A 137 5.72 3.11 -8.61
CA LEU A 137 6.63 4.01 -7.92
C LEU A 137 7.54 3.19 -7.01
N VAL A 138 8.85 3.43 -7.10
CA VAL A 138 9.83 2.83 -6.21
C VAL A 138 10.40 3.93 -5.31
N ALA A 139 10.13 3.85 -4.01
CA ALA A 139 10.79 4.68 -3.02
C ALA A 139 12.12 4.01 -2.64
N ILE A 140 13.23 4.62 -3.05
CA ILE A 140 14.57 4.22 -2.66
C ILE A 140 14.92 4.91 -1.35
N ASN A 141 15.42 4.16 -0.37
CA ASN A 141 15.92 4.69 0.89
C ASN A 141 17.30 4.09 1.17
N LYS A 142 18.35 4.92 1.17
CA LYS A 142 19.74 4.46 1.37
C LYS A 142 19.96 3.84 2.76
N ASN A 143 19.13 4.20 3.75
CA ASN A 143 19.27 3.78 5.15
C ASN A 143 18.11 2.89 5.62
N GLY A 144 17.21 2.49 4.74
CA GLY A 144 15.99 1.77 5.08
C GLY A 144 15.53 0.88 3.95
N LYS A 145 14.39 0.21 4.13
CA LYS A 145 13.83 -0.65 3.10
C LYS A 145 13.25 0.18 1.96
N GLU A 146 13.41 -0.33 0.75
CA GLU A 146 12.70 0.18 -0.41
C GLU A 146 11.21 -0.15 -0.31
N VAL A 147 10.38 0.68 -0.90
CA VAL A 147 8.93 0.47 -0.95
C VAL A 147 8.47 0.56 -2.39
N PHE A 148 7.74 -0.46 -2.85
CA PHE A 148 7.17 -0.50 -4.18
C PHE A 148 5.67 -0.25 -4.08
N GLU A 149 5.20 0.81 -4.72
CA GLU A 149 3.79 1.15 -4.79
C GLU A 149 3.29 0.93 -6.21
N TYR A 150 2.27 0.08 -6.35
CA TYR A 150 1.65 -0.28 -7.61
C TYR A 150 0.23 0.25 -7.66
N VAL A 151 -0.10 0.92 -8.75
CA VAL A 151 -1.45 1.35 -9.12
C VAL A 151 -1.75 0.94 -10.55
N ARG A 152 -2.95 1.25 -11.04
CA ARG A 152 -3.15 1.24 -12.49
C ARG A 152 -2.30 2.32 -13.14
N PRO A 153 -1.69 2.07 -14.32
CA PRO A 153 -1.00 3.13 -15.07
C PRO A 153 -1.86 4.39 -15.28
N ALA A 154 -3.17 4.22 -15.53
CA ALA A 154 -4.11 5.34 -15.66
C ALA A 154 -4.36 6.14 -14.37
N ASP A 155 -4.01 5.58 -13.20
CA ASP A 155 -4.12 6.23 -11.89
C ASP A 155 -2.75 6.72 -11.38
N PHE A 156 -1.68 6.60 -12.17
CA PHE A 156 -0.30 6.84 -11.72
C PHE A 156 -0.08 8.26 -11.18
N GLU A 157 -0.71 9.26 -11.78
CA GLU A 157 -0.66 10.66 -11.34
C GLU A 157 -1.05 10.83 -9.86
N LYS A 158 -1.89 9.95 -9.31
CA LYS A 158 -2.32 10.02 -7.90
C LYS A 158 -1.20 9.69 -6.92
N ILE A 159 -0.21 8.88 -7.34
CA ILE A 159 0.94 8.49 -6.51
C ILE A 159 2.23 9.21 -6.92
N ALA A 160 2.29 9.73 -8.15
CA ALA A 160 3.43 10.50 -8.67
C ALA A 160 3.59 11.85 -7.97
N GLN A 161 2.48 12.45 -7.50
CA GLN A 161 2.55 13.66 -6.69
C GLN A 161 3.41 13.40 -5.45
N PRO A 162 4.21 14.37 -5.00
CA PRO A 162 4.94 14.23 -3.76
C PRO A 162 3.93 14.01 -2.64
N LEU A 163 3.71 12.75 -2.21
CA LEU A 163 3.15 12.43 -0.90
C LEU A 163 3.91 13.31 0.07
N ALA A 164 3.27 14.40 0.50
CA ALA A 164 3.83 15.36 1.41
C ALA A 164 4.28 14.53 2.61
N ARG A 165 5.59 14.49 2.84
CA ARG A 165 6.16 13.74 3.94
C ARG A 165 5.50 14.22 5.23
N GLU A 166 4.85 13.32 5.95
CA GLU A 166 4.59 13.47 7.39
C GLU A 166 5.90 13.29 8.18
#